data_AF-A0A7W7SUG8-F1
#
_entry.id   AF-A0A7W7SUG8-F1
#
_cell.length_a   1.000
_cell.length_b   1.000
_cell.length_c   1.000
_cell.angle_alpha   90.00
_cell.angle_beta   90.00
_cell.angle_gamma   90.00
#
_symmetry.space_group_name_H-M   'P 1'
#
loop_
_entity.id
_entity.type
_entity.pdbx_description
1 polymer ?
#
loop_
_entity_poly.entity_id
_entity_poly.type
_entity_poly.pdbx_seq_one_letter_code
_entity_poly.pdbx_strand_id
1 'polypeptide(L)'
;MAGGTLDPEDVTTEGLRRIFDSAYLETSLDDDGDLVVRDNYRVLVLPRENGERIRLMSMFGVDPDSALEDRLQLANKINDVMVLVRASVTERGSFCFDCDITVTGGLPIRTFMATFRRFLRCMEEALTLDEDDVLT
;
A
#
# COMPACT_ATOMS: atom_id res chain seq x y z
N MET A 1 -8.80 17.84 11.50
CA MET A 1 -8.65 17.39 10.10
C MET A 1 -9.12 18.52 9.21
N ALA A 2 -8.21 19.23 8.55
CA ALA A 2 -8.59 20.27 7.60
C ALA A 2 -9.38 19.63 6.45
N GLY A 3 -10.54 20.20 6.13
CA GLY A 3 -11.28 19.86 4.92
C GLY A 3 -10.47 20.33 3.72
N GLY A 4 -9.95 19.41 2.93
CA GLY A 4 -9.15 19.69 1.75
C GLY A 4 -9.29 18.58 0.73
N THR A 5 -8.93 18.93 -0.49
CA THR A 5 -8.84 18.03 -1.63
C THR A 5 -7.38 17.89 -1.99
N LEU A 6 -6.98 16.70 -2.42
CA LEU A 6 -5.69 16.42 -3.01
C LEU A 6 -5.88 16.48 -4.52
N ASP A 7 -5.24 17.45 -5.16
CA ASP A 7 -5.22 17.57 -6.61
C ASP A 7 -3.92 16.97 -7.17
N PRO A 8 -3.83 16.60 -8.47
CA PRO A 8 -2.64 15.94 -9.01
C PRO A 8 -1.32 16.70 -8.75
N GLU A 9 -1.36 18.02 -8.75
CA GLU A 9 -0.19 18.87 -8.44
C GLU A 9 0.30 18.76 -6.99
N ASP A 10 -0.56 18.36 -6.06
CA ASP A 10 -0.22 18.12 -4.67
C ASP A 10 0.37 16.71 -4.43
N VAL A 11 0.23 15.81 -5.41
CA VAL A 11 0.66 14.41 -5.33
C VAL A 11 2.16 14.32 -5.61
N THR A 12 2.92 14.88 -4.69
CA THR A 12 4.37 14.84 -4.60
C THR A 12 4.77 14.16 -3.30
N THR A 13 6.01 13.66 -3.22
CA THR A 13 6.54 13.05 -1.98
C THR A 13 6.36 13.99 -0.79
N GLU A 14 6.69 15.27 -0.93
CA GLU A 14 6.54 16.28 0.13
C GLU A 14 5.08 16.58 0.46
N GLY A 15 4.21 16.68 -0.55
CA GLY A 15 2.77 16.93 -0.35
C GLY A 15 2.10 15.82 0.42
N LEU A 16 2.34 14.57 0.01
CA LEU A 16 1.83 13.38 0.68
C LEU A 16 2.40 13.25 2.09
N ARG A 17 3.69 13.52 2.28
CA ARG A 17 4.33 13.49 3.60
C ARG A 17 3.63 14.44 4.58
N ARG A 18 3.34 15.68 4.18
CA ARG A 18 2.62 16.65 5.04
C ARG A 18 1.25 16.14 5.48
N ILE A 19 0.55 15.41 4.62
CA ILE A 19 -0.76 14.83 4.93
C ILE A 19 -0.63 13.77 6.02
N PHE A 20 0.34 12.86 5.90
CA PHE A 20 0.59 11.83 6.90
C PHE A 20 1.12 12.40 8.22
N ASP A 21 2.06 13.36 8.17
CA ASP A 21 2.59 14.04 9.36
C ASP A 21 1.48 14.78 10.12
N SER A 22 0.54 15.42 9.40
CA SER A 22 -0.63 16.09 10.00
C SER A 22 -1.62 15.11 10.65
N ALA A 23 -1.53 13.83 10.29
CA ALA A 23 -2.28 12.74 10.90
C ALA A 23 -1.48 12.01 11.98
N TYR A 24 -0.29 12.52 12.36
CA TYR A 24 0.62 11.96 13.36
C TYR A 24 1.14 10.55 13.01
N LEU A 25 1.27 10.24 11.72
CA LEU A 25 1.89 9.00 11.25
C LEU A 25 3.39 9.22 11.02
N GLU A 26 4.21 8.21 11.31
CA GLU A 26 5.66 8.28 11.11
C GLU A 26 5.98 8.21 9.61
N THR A 27 6.75 9.17 9.12
CA THR A 27 7.18 9.21 7.71
C THR A 27 8.71 9.24 7.59
N SER A 28 9.24 8.56 6.57
CA SER A 28 10.64 8.61 6.17
C SER A 28 10.77 8.53 4.65
N LEU A 29 11.98 8.75 4.13
CA LEU A 29 12.31 8.42 2.74
C LEU A 29 13.20 7.18 2.75
N ASP A 30 13.09 6.32 1.73
CA ASP A 30 14.06 5.25 1.51
C ASP A 30 15.21 5.68 0.59
N ASP A 31 16.07 4.74 0.24
CA ASP A 31 17.31 4.99 -0.53
C ASP A 31 17.03 5.53 -1.95
N ASP A 32 15.84 5.26 -2.49
CA ASP A 32 15.38 5.73 -3.79
C ASP A 32 14.62 7.07 -3.70
N GLY A 33 14.44 7.59 -2.48
CA GLY A 33 13.71 8.83 -2.22
C GLY A 33 12.19 8.65 -2.16
N ASP A 34 11.70 7.41 -2.11
CA ASP A 34 10.27 7.12 -2.03
C ASP A 34 9.74 7.34 -0.61
N LEU A 35 8.51 7.87 -0.51
CA LEU A 35 7.86 8.11 0.77
C LEU A 35 7.49 6.78 1.43
N VAL A 36 8.00 6.56 2.63
CA VAL A 36 7.66 5.44 3.50
C VAL A 36 6.82 5.96 4.65
N VAL A 37 5.66 5.36 4.87
CA VAL A 37 4.84 5.55 6.08
C VAL A 37 4.96 4.31 6.94
N ARG A 38 5.34 4.48 8.21
CA ARG A 38 5.38 3.40 9.19
C ARG A 38 4.17 3.48 10.12
N ASP A 39 3.49 2.35 10.22
CA ASP A 39 2.46 2.04 11.22
C ASP A 39 2.69 0.58 11.62
N ASN A 40 1.64 -0.24 11.76
CA ASN A 40 1.76 -1.70 11.84
C ASN A 40 2.55 -2.34 10.67
N TYR A 41 2.60 -1.66 9.52
CA TYR A 41 3.29 -2.10 8.31
C TYR A 41 4.15 -0.98 7.71
N ARG A 42 5.18 -1.36 6.95
CA ARG A 42 5.98 -0.44 6.12
C ARG A 42 5.28 -0.23 4.78
N VAL A 43 4.64 0.91 4.59
CA VAL A 43 3.93 1.23 3.34
C VAL A 43 4.70 2.27 2.53
N LEU A 44 5.05 1.91 1.30
CA LEU A 44 5.49 2.83 0.27
C LEU A 44 4.30 3.58 -0.30
N VAL A 45 4.44 4.90 -0.41
CA VAL A 45 3.43 5.79 -0.98
C VAL A 45 4.04 6.46 -2.21
N LEU A 46 3.61 6.01 -3.38
CA LEU A 46 4.30 6.27 -4.63
C LEU A 46 3.41 7.14 -5.54
N PRO A 47 3.75 8.42 -5.75
CA PRO A 47 3.19 9.21 -6.83
C PRO A 47 3.41 8.52 -8.19
N ARG A 48 2.38 8.44 -9.01
CA ARG A 48 2.42 7.88 -10.37
C ARG A 48 1.73 8.83 -11.33
N GLU A 49 2.08 8.70 -12.62
CA GLU A 49 1.37 9.38 -13.71
C GLU A 49 1.23 10.89 -13.49
N ASN A 50 2.34 11.55 -13.13
CA ASN A 50 2.38 12.99 -12.83
C ASN A 50 1.34 13.43 -11.78
N GLY A 51 1.08 12.56 -10.80
CA GLY A 51 0.19 12.84 -9.68
C GLY A 51 -1.26 12.43 -9.88
N GLU A 52 -1.64 11.92 -11.06
CA GLU A 52 -3.02 11.44 -11.30
C GLU A 52 -3.35 10.17 -10.51
N ARG A 53 -2.33 9.45 -10.04
CA ARG A 53 -2.49 8.23 -9.26
C ARG A 53 -1.48 8.15 -8.12
N ILE A 54 -1.92 7.56 -7.01
CA ILE A 54 -1.07 7.20 -5.87
C ILE A 54 -1.12 5.68 -5.73
N ARG A 55 0.04 5.04 -5.67
CA ARG A 55 0.13 3.63 -5.29
C ARG A 55 0.54 3.51 -3.83
N LEU A 56 -0.29 2.82 -3.05
CA LEU A 56 0.12 2.27 -1.77
C LEU A 56 0.70 0.89 -2.02
N MET A 57 1.86 0.58 -1.45
CA MET A 57 2.53 -0.70 -1.64
C MET A 57 3.19 -1.16 -0.35
N SER A 58 3.01 -2.44 -0.01
CA SER A 58 3.75 -3.11 1.07
C SER A 58 4.35 -4.41 0.54
N MET A 59 5.62 -4.64 0.84
CA MET A 59 6.31 -5.87 0.49
C MET A 59 6.51 -6.69 1.76
N PHE A 60 6.26 -7.99 1.66
CA PHE A 60 6.43 -8.95 2.73
C PHE A 60 7.56 -9.92 2.38
N GLY A 61 8.26 -10.36 3.43
CA GLY A 61 9.12 -11.51 3.31
C GLY A 61 8.28 -12.75 2.99
N VAL A 62 8.94 -13.75 2.45
CA VAL A 62 8.34 -15.05 2.16
C VAL A 62 9.24 -16.11 2.77
N ASP A 63 8.65 -17.20 3.24
CA ASP A 63 9.42 -18.36 3.66
C ASP A 63 10.29 -18.81 2.47
N PRO A 64 11.63 -18.85 2.61
CA PRO A 64 12.52 -19.29 1.54
C PRO A 64 12.22 -20.71 1.05
N ASP A 65 11.63 -21.57 1.89
CA ASP A 65 11.29 -22.95 1.57
C ASP A 65 9.89 -23.09 0.93
N SER A 66 9.04 -22.06 1.00
CA SER A 66 7.72 -22.08 0.36
C SER A 66 7.84 -22.18 -1.17
N ALA A 67 7.05 -23.05 -1.80
CA ALA A 67 7.07 -23.16 -3.25
C ALA A 67 6.44 -21.92 -3.90
N LEU A 68 6.89 -21.59 -5.12
CA LEU A 68 6.28 -20.50 -5.89
C LEU A 68 4.78 -20.72 -6.11
N GLU A 69 4.37 -21.99 -6.27
CA GLU A 69 2.96 -22.35 -6.44
C GLU A 69 2.13 -21.92 -5.23
N ASP A 70 2.58 -22.22 -4.00
CA ASP A 70 1.88 -21.85 -2.76
C ASP A 70 1.75 -20.33 -2.63
N ARG A 71 2.82 -19.58 -2.95
CA ARG A 71 2.80 -18.10 -2.97
C ARG A 71 1.75 -17.56 -3.94
N LEU A 72 1.67 -18.14 -5.15
CA LEU A 72 0.70 -17.72 -6.15
C LEU A 72 -0.74 -18.12 -5.77
N GLN A 73 -0.92 -19.28 -5.14
CA GLN A 73 -2.21 -19.73 -4.61
C GLN A 73 -2.71 -18.78 -3.51
N LEU A 74 -1.85 -18.38 -2.57
CA LEU A 74 -2.18 -17.39 -1.54
C LEU A 74 -2.56 -16.04 -2.16
N ALA A 75 -1.78 -15.54 -3.12
CA ALA A 75 -2.09 -14.29 -3.82
C ALA A 75 -3.46 -14.36 -4.52
N ASN A 76 -3.77 -15.47 -5.18
CA ASN A 76 -5.09 -15.67 -5.81
C ASN A 76 -6.21 -15.74 -4.78
N LYS A 77 -6.04 -16.46 -3.66
CA LYS A 77 -7.03 -16.54 -2.57
C LYS A 77 -7.34 -15.15 -2.00
N ILE A 78 -6.31 -14.33 -1.76
CA ILE A 78 -6.48 -12.95 -1.30
C ILE A 78 -7.26 -12.13 -2.33
N ASN A 79 -6.87 -12.20 -3.61
CA ASN A 79 -7.51 -11.42 -4.68
C ASN A 79 -8.98 -11.84 -4.93
N ASP A 80 -9.35 -13.08 -4.63
CA ASP A 80 -10.74 -13.56 -4.72
C ASP A 80 -11.63 -12.97 -3.61
N VAL A 81 -11.07 -12.81 -2.41
CA VAL A 81 -11.81 -12.31 -1.23
C VAL A 81 -11.78 -10.79 -1.12
N MET A 82 -10.70 -10.15 -1.58
CA MET A 82 -10.45 -8.72 -1.36
C MET A 82 -10.55 -7.90 -2.65
N VAL A 83 -11.37 -6.86 -2.59
CA VAL A 83 -11.60 -5.97 -3.75
C VAL A 83 -10.62 -4.80 -3.81
N LEU A 84 -10.20 -4.27 -2.65
CA LEU A 84 -9.39 -3.03 -2.60
C LEU A 84 -7.91 -3.27 -2.87
N VAL A 85 -7.38 -4.39 -2.37
CA VAL A 85 -5.96 -4.71 -2.46
C VAL A 85 -5.72 -5.73 -3.53
N ARG A 86 -4.60 -5.59 -4.23
CA ARG A 86 -4.05 -6.60 -5.11
C ARG A 86 -2.88 -7.25 -4.41
N ALA A 87 -2.94 -8.56 -4.25
CA ALA A 87 -1.81 -9.40 -3.89
C ALA A 87 -1.11 -9.91 -5.15
N SER A 88 0.23 -9.91 -5.13
CA SER A 88 1.05 -10.41 -6.21
C SER A 88 2.39 -10.95 -5.72
N VAL A 89 3.02 -11.81 -6.52
CA VAL A 89 4.40 -12.27 -6.31
C VAL A 89 5.28 -11.59 -7.35
N THR A 90 6.33 -10.91 -6.90
CA THR A 90 7.27 -10.22 -7.78
C THR A 90 8.15 -11.23 -8.53
N GLU A 91 8.84 -10.79 -9.59
CA GLU A 91 9.80 -11.64 -10.33
C GLU A 91 10.91 -12.20 -9.43
N ARG A 92 11.24 -11.49 -8.34
CA ARG A 92 12.23 -11.92 -7.34
C ARG A 92 11.65 -12.88 -6.28
N GLY A 93 10.37 -13.22 -6.37
CA GLY A 93 9.70 -14.16 -5.47
C GLY A 93 9.14 -13.54 -4.19
N SER A 94 9.35 -12.23 -3.94
CA SER A 94 8.76 -11.52 -2.78
C SER A 94 7.26 -11.29 -2.97
N PHE A 95 6.52 -11.30 -1.86
CA PHE A 95 5.08 -11.04 -1.87
C PHE A 95 4.80 -9.54 -1.74
N CYS A 96 3.81 -9.05 -2.49
CA CYS A 96 3.49 -7.64 -2.57
C CYS A 96 1.97 -7.42 -2.48
N PHE A 97 1.57 -6.49 -1.61
CA PHE A 97 0.24 -5.91 -1.60
C PHE A 97 0.32 -4.50 -2.18
N ASP A 98 -0.57 -4.18 -3.11
CA ASP A 98 -0.71 -2.83 -3.62
C ASP A 98 -2.17 -2.39 -3.83
N CYS A 99 -2.37 -1.09 -3.79
CA CYS A 99 -3.65 -0.44 -4.09
C CYS A 99 -3.36 0.88 -4.81
N ASP A 100 -3.96 1.03 -5.99
CA ASP A 100 -3.89 2.26 -6.77
C ASP A 100 -5.11 3.15 -6.49
N ILE A 101 -4.85 4.44 -6.23
CA ILE A 101 -5.86 5.44 -5.90
C ILE A 101 -5.79 6.55 -6.93
N THR A 102 -6.88 6.76 -7.68
CA THR A 102 -6.99 7.86 -8.65
C THR A 102 -7.26 9.18 -7.93
N VAL A 103 -6.58 10.23 -8.39
CA VAL A 103 -6.69 11.61 -7.88
C VAL A 103 -7.39 12.53 -8.90
N THR A 104 -7.66 12.04 -10.11
CA THR A 104 -8.39 12.77 -11.16
C THR A 104 -9.73 13.32 -10.66
N GLY A 105 -9.92 14.63 -10.82
CA GLY A 105 -11.13 15.34 -10.35
C GLY A 105 -11.09 15.76 -8.88
N GLY A 106 -9.94 15.56 -8.21
CA GLY A 106 -9.71 15.94 -6.83
C GLY A 106 -10.15 14.86 -5.84
N LEU A 107 -9.21 14.34 -5.06
CA LEU A 107 -9.47 13.33 -4.03
C LEU A 107 -9.60 13.98 -2.66
N PRO A 108 -10.76 13.93 -1.97
CA PRO A 108 -10.84 14.46 -0.62
C PRO A 108 -9.80 13.81 0.30
N ILE A 109 -9.02 14.61 1.03
CA ILE A 109 -7.92 14.11 1.88
C ILE A 109 -8.45 13.10 2.92
N ARG A 110 -9.66 13.34 3.45
CA ARG A 110 -10.31 12.39 4.37
C ARG A 110 -10.55 11.01 3.74
N THR A 111 -10.87 10.98 2.44
CA THR A 111 -11.10 9.74 1.68
C THR A 111 -9.77 9.05 1.43
N PHE A 112 -8.72 9.79 1.02
CA PHE A 112 -7.37 9.26 0.91
C PHE A 112 -6.91 8.57 2.20
N MET A 113 -7.03 9.26 3.34
CA MET A 113 -6.65 8.70 4.65
C MET A 113 -7.52 7.52 5.07
N ALA A 114 -8.81 7.51 4.72
CA ALA A 114 -9.69 6.38 4.97
C ALA A 114 -9.29 5.16 4.13
N THR A 115 -8.94 5.37 2.85
CA THR A 115 -8.43 4.32 1.96
C THR A 115 -7.10 3.76 2.47
N PHE A 116 -6.17 4.62 2.90
CA PHE A 116 -4.91 4.19 3.53
C PHE A 116 -5.16 3.29 4.75
N ARG A 117 -6.04 3.68 5.67
CA ARG A 117 -6.38 2.84 6.84
C ARG A 117 -7.14 1.57 6.46
N ARG A 118 -7.91 1.58 5.38
CA ARG A 118 -8.55 0.36 4.86
C ARG A 118 -7.51 -0.57 4.24
N PHE A 119 -6.51 -0.04 3.54
CA PHE A 119 -5.38 -0.79 3.01
C PHE A 119 -4.63 -1.54 4.12
N LEU A 120 -4.30 -0.87 5.23
CA LEU A 120 -3.69 -1.52 6.39
C LEU A 120 -4.53 -2.68 6.93
N ARG A 121 -5.84 -2.46 7.11
CA ARG A 121 -6.76 -3.51 7.58
C ARG A 121 -6.94 -4.66 6.59
N CYS A 122 -6.90 -4.38 5.28
CA CYS A 122 -6.89 -5.44 4.27
C CYS A 122 -5.66 -6.34 4.42
N MET A 123 -4.48 -5.77 4.71
CA MET A 123 -3.28 -6.57 4.96
C MET A 123 -3.42 -7.40 6.24
N GLU A 124 -3.96 -6.84 7.33
CA GLU A 124 -4.26 -7.59 8.56
C GLU A 124 -5.19 -8.77 8.29
N GLU A 125 -6.29 -8.54 7.55
CA GLU A 125 -7.24 -9.58 7.13
C GLU A 125 -6.56 -10.62 6.21
N ALA A 126 -5.68 -10.19 5.30
CA ALA A 126 -5.06 -11.06 4.30
C ALA A 126 -4.09 -12.04 4.95
N LEU A 127 -3.36 -11.60 5.98
CA LEU A 127 -2.48 -12.47 6.76
C LEU A 127 -3.24 -13.59 7.48
N THR A 128 -4.55 -13.44 7.74
CA THR A 128 -5.36 -14.54 8.30
C THR A 128 -5.70 -15.63 7.28
N LEU A 129 -5.47 -15.38 5.98
CA LEU A 129 -5.71 -16.34 4.90
C LEU A 129 -4.47 -17.19 4.60
N ASP A 130 -3.32 -16.81 5.17
CA ASP A 130 -2.03 -17.51 5.04
C ASP A 130 -1.98 -18.70 6.01
N GLU A 131 -2.64 -19.79 5.62
CA GLU A 131 -2.75 -21.01 6.44
C GLU A 131 -1.49 -21.88 6.38
N ASP A 132 -0.62 -21.64 5.39
CA ASP A 132 0.58 -22.43 5.09
C ASP A 132 1.88 -21.69 5.48
N ASP A 133 1.78 -20.62 6.27
CA ASP A 133 2.90 -19.79 6.75
C ASP A 133 3.84 -19.30 5.63
N VAL A 134 3.27 -18.88 4.49
CA VAL A 134 4.03 -18.44 3.32
C VAL A 134 4.74 -17.10 3.57
N LEU A 135 4.14 -16.20 4.34
CA LEU A 135 4.62 -14.84 4.59
C LEU A 135 5.40 -14.72 5.90
N THR A 136 6.43 -13.87 5.93
CA THR A 136 7.28 -13.59 7.10
C THR A 136 7.40 -12.11 7.41
#